data_AF-A0A1T4ZNT7-F1
#
_entry.id   AF-A0A1T4ZNT7-F1
#
_cell.length_a   1.000
_cell.length_b   1.000
_cell.length_c   1.000
_cell.angle_alpha   90.00
_cell.angle_beta   90.00
_cell.angle_gamma   90.00
#
_symmetry.space_group_name_H-M   'P 1'
#
loop_
_entity.id
_entity.type
_entity.pdbx_description
1 polymer ?
#
loop_
_entity_poly.entity_id
_entity_poly.type
_entity_poly.pdbx_seq_one_letter_code
_entity_poly.pdbx_strand_id
1 'polypeptide(L)' 'MNTLDQVLETALQLPYEQQEMLIKILQNRHQESRRAEMAVDAKKNLADFHAGKFRHQSAQDIVLTLRQSLHEPEA' A
#
# COMPACT_ATOMS: atom_id res chain seq x y z
N MET A 1 11.24 22.76 -6.39
CA MET A 1 10.06 21.88 -6.29
C MET A 1 9.51 21.80 -7.70
N ASN A 2 9.69 20.67 -8.39
CA ASN A 2 9.21 20.53 -9.77
C ASN A 2 7.71 20.24 -9.75
N THR A 3 6.94 20.85 -10.64
CA THR A 3 5.53 20.50 -10.83
C THR A 3 5.43 19.16 -11.56
N LEU A 4 4.29 18.47 -11.42
CA LEU A 4 4.04 17.22 -12.15
C LEU A 4 4.22 17.42 -13.67
N ASP A 5 3.72 18.54 -14.19
CA ASP A 5 3.84 18.90 -15.61
C ASP A 5 5.30 19.05 -16.05
N GLN A 6 6.15 19.69 -15.24
CA GLN A 6 7.58 19.81 -15.55
C GLN A 6 8.30 18.46 -15.58
N VAL A 7 7.92 17.54 -14.70
CA VAL A 7 8.49 16.17 -14.66
C VAL A 7 8.04 15.38 -15.88
N LEU A 8 6.77 15.49 -16.28
CA LEU A 8 6.23 14.87 -17.50
C LEU A 8 6.94 15.38 -18.75
N GLU A 9 7.06 16.70 -18.91
CA GLU A 9 7.77 17.30 -20.04
C GLU A 9 9.21 16.81 -20.12
N THR A 10 9.90 16.75 -18.99
CA THR A 10 11.29 16.24 -18.94
C THR A 10 11.36 14.76 -19.30
N ALA A 11 10.40 13.95 -18.84
CA ALA A 11 10.34 12.52 -19.17
C ALA A 11 10.09 12.30 -20.67
N LEU A 12 9.25 13.14 -21.30
CA LEU A 12 8.95 13.08 -22.73
C LEU A 12 10.14 13.46 -23.62
N GLN A 13 11.12 14.21 -23.11
CA GLN A 13 12.38 14.50 -23.83
C GLN A 13 13.31 13.28 -23.94
N LEU A 14 13.06 12.21 -23.19
CA LEU A 14 13.87 10.99 -23.27
C LEU A 14 13.54 10.20 -24.56
N PRO A 15 14.49 9.44 -25.12
CA PRO A 15 14.19 8.46 -26.17
C PRO A 15 13.12 7.47 -25.72
N TYR A 16 12.31 6.97 -26.66
CA TYR A 16 11.18 6.06 -26.37
C TYR A 16 11.57 4.87 -25.47
N GLU A 17 12.70 4.22 -25.75
CA GLU A 17 13.19 3.10 -24.92
C GLU A 17 13.50 3.52 -23.48
N GLN A 18 14.03 4.73 -23.28
CA GLN A 18 14.33 5.26 -21.96
C GLN A 18 13.05 5.69 -21.23
N GLN A 19 12.02 6.16 -21.94
CA GLN A 19 10.69 6.41 -21.37
C GLN A 19 10.07 5.11 -20.83
N GLU A 20 10.09 4.05 -21.62
CA GLU A 20 9.59 2.72 -21.21
C GLU A 20 10.35 2.18 -19.99
N MET A 21 11.66 2.36 -19.96
CA MET A 21 12.49 1.97 -18.82
C MET A 21 12.15 2.81 -17.57
N LEU A 22 11.95 4.11 -17.72
CA LEU A 22 11.57 5.01 -16.63
C LEU A 22 10.24 4.60 -16.01
N ILE A 23 9.23 4.30 -16.83
CA ILE A 23 7.91 3.84 -16.38
C ILE A 23 8.06 2.58 -15.51
N LYS A 24 8.81 1.58 -15.98
CA LYS A 24 9.06 0.33 -15.24
C LYS A 24 9.78 0.57 -13.92
N ILE A 25 10.79 1.44 -13.90
CA ILE A 25 11.52 1.78 -12.68
C ILE A 25 10.59 2.43 -11.65
N LEU A 26 9.76 3.40 -12.07
CA LEU A 26 8.84 4.09 -11.19
C LEU A 26 7.78 3.14 -10.62
N GLN A 27 7.22 2.26 -11.45
CA GLN A 27 6.26 1.24 -11.00
C GLN A 27 6.89 0.32 -9.95
N ASN A 28 8.11 -0.18 -10.21
CA ASN A 28 8.81 -1.06 -9.27
C ASN A 28 9.11 -0.36 -7.94
N ARG A 29 9.56 0.90 -7.98
CA ARG A 29 9.83 1.69 -6.78
C ARG A 29 8.56 1.95 -5.97
N HIS A 30 7.45 2.24 -6.64
CA HIS A 30 6.17 2.43 -5.96
C HIS A 30 5.69 1.15 -5.27
N GLN A 31 5.82 0.00 -5.95
CA GLN A 31 5.51 -1.30 -5.34
C GLN A 31 6.42 -1.61 -4.15
N GLU A 32 7.72 -1.34 -4.27
CA GLU A 32 8.69 -1.57 -3.19
C GLU A 32 8.41 -0.68 -1.98
N SER A 33 8.08 0.60 -2.21
CA SER A 33 7.67 1.52 -1.14
C SER A 33 6.44 1.01 -0.40
N ARG A 34 5.41 0.55 -1.13
CA ARG A 34 4.22 -0.05 -0.52
C ARG A 34 4.57 -1.31 0.27
N ARG A 35 5.44 -2.19 -0.27
CA ARG A 35 5.89 -3.39 0.44
C ARG A 35 6.64 -3.05 1.73
N ALA A 36 7.49 -2.03 1.71
CA ALA A 36 8.23 -1.59 2.88
C ALA A 36 7.29 -1.06 3.98
N GLU A 37 6.29 -0.26 3.62
CA GLU A 37 5.24 0.21 4.53
C GLU A 37 4.48 -0.96 5.16
N MET A 38 3.98 -1.89 4.34
CA MET A 38 3.29 -3.09 4.81
C MET A 38 4.17 -3.94 5.75
N ALA A 39 5.48 -4.03 5.49
CA ALA A 39 6.40 -4.78 6.33
C ALA A 39 6.62 -4.10 7.69
N VAL A 40 6.67 -2.77 7.74
CA VAL A 40 6.74 -2.01 8.99
C VAL A 40 5.48 -2.25 9.83
N ASP A 41 4.32 -2.13 9.20
CA ASP A 41 3.03 -2.36 9.87
C ASP A 41 2.87 -3.79 10.37
N ALA A 42 3.25 -4.77 9.54
CA ALA A 42 3.22 -6.18 9.92
C ALA A 42 4.10 -6.46 11.14
N LYS A 43 5.31 -5.89 11.19
CA LYS A 43 6.22 -6.03 12.34
C LYS A 43 5.64 -5.40 13.60
N LYS A 44 5.04 -4.21 13.48
CA LYS A 44 4.37 -3.53 14.60
C LYS A 44 3.20 -4.36 15.12
N ASN A 45 2.33 -4.83 14.23
CA ASN A 45 1.20 -5.67 14.59
C ASN A 45 1.65 -6.98 15.26
N LEU A 46 2.69 -7.63 14.75
CA LEU A 46 3.23 -8.83 15.38
C LEU A 46 3.74 -8.56 16.80
N ALA A 47 4.46 -7.45 17.01
CA ALA A 47 4.95 -7.05 18.32
C ALA A 47 3.81 -6.74 19.30
N ASP A 48 2.77 -6.04 18.85
CA ASP A 48 1.58 -5.73 19.64
C ASP A 48 0.78 -6.99 20.01
N PHE A 49 0.75 -7.99 19.13
CA PHE A 49 0.16 -9.30 19.40
C PHE A 49 0.92 -10.04 20.49
N HIS A 50 2.25 -10.14 20.39
CA HIS A 50 3.07 -10.76 21.43
C HIS A 50 3.04 -10.01 22.76
N ALA A 51 2.86 -8.68 22.74
CA ALA A 51 2.66 -7.87 23.93
C ALA A 51 1.25 -8.01 24.54
N GLY A 52 0.36 -8.81 23.95
CA GLY A 52 -0.99 -9.04 24.47
C GLY A 52 -1.93 -7.84 24.34
N LYS A 53 -1.61 -6.88 23.46
CA LYS A 53 -2.42 -5.66 23.27
C LYS A 53 -3.74 -5.92 22.54
N PHE A 54 -3.86 -7.05 21.85
CA PHE A 54 -5.08 -7.43 21.14
C PHE A 54 -5.99 -8.30 21.99
N ARG A 55 -7.29 -8.01 21.90
CA ARG A 55 -8.33 -8.85 22.52
C ARG A 55 -8.38 -10.19 21.80
N HIS A 56 -8.53 -11.25 22.57
CA HIS A 56 -8.76 -12.58 22.00
C HIS A 56 -10.14 -12.61 21.34
N GLN A 57 -10.17 -12.98 20.07
CA GLN A 57 -11.39 -13.10 19.28
C GLN A 57 -11.23 -14.30 18.35
N SER A 58 -12.32 -15.04 18.12
CA SER A 58 -12.26 -16.15 17.17
C SER A 58 -12.26 -15.60 15.75
N ALA A 59 -11.55 -16.28 14.84
CA ALA A 59 -11.55 -15.92 13.43
C ALA A 59 -12.97 -15.96 12.84
N GLN A 60 -13.83 -16.86 13.34
CA GLN A 60 -15.22 -16.98 12.88
C GLN A 60 -16.05 -15.74 13.25
N ASP A 61 -15.90 -15.25 14.48
CA ASP A 61 -16.61 -14.06 14.95
C ASP A 61 -16.17 -12.82 14.17
N ILE A 62 -14.86 -12.64 13.95
CA ILE A 62 -14.33 -11.52 13.17
C ILE A 62 -14.82 -11.57 11.72
N VAL A 63 -14.80 -12.74 11.08
CA VAL A 63 -15.27 -12.90 9.70
C VAL A 63 -16.76 -12.61 9.58
N LEU A 64 -17.55 -13.01 10.58
CA LEU A 64 -18.98 -12.73 10.63
C LEU A 64 -19.25 -11.24 10.78
N THR A 65 -18.54 -10.55 11.68
CA THR A 65 -18.63 -9.09 11.84
C THR A 65 -18.22 -8.35 10.56
N LEU A 66 -17.11 -8.74 9.92
CA LEU A 66 -16.66 -8.13 8.65
C LEU A 66 -17.70 -8.28 7.53
N ARG A 67 -18.35 -9.45 7.44
CA ARG A 67 -19.40 -9.66 6.45
C ARG A 67 -20.63 -8.81 6.74
N GLN A 68 -21.00 -8.66 8.01
CA GLN A 68 -22.11 -7.79 8.41
C GLN A 68 -21.82 -6.33 8.06
N SER A 69 -20.62 -5.82 8.35
CA SER A 69 -20.25 -4.43 8.02
C SER A 69 -20.23 -4.13 6.52
N LEU A 70 -20.09 -5.15 5.66
CA LEU A 70 -20.18 -4.99 4.20
C LEU A 70 -21.63 -4.93 3.68
N HIS A 71 -22.62 -5.35 4.49
CA HIS A 71 -24.04 -5.35 4.14
C HIS A 71 -24.82 -4.22 4.84
N GLU A 72 -24.20 -3.52 5.80
CA GLU A 72 -24.76 -2.30 6.35
C GLU A 72 -24.58 -1.16 5.33
N PRO A 73 -25.67 -0.47 4.92
CA PRO A 73 -25.52 0.73 4.11
C PRO A 73 -24.74 1.78 4.92
N GLU A 74 -23.76 2.44 4.29
CA GLU A 74 -23.07 3.59 4.89
C GLU A 74 -24.13 4.58 5.41
N ALA A 75 -24.10 4.87 6.71
CA ALA A 75 -24.98 5.82 7.38
C ALA A 75 -24.45 7.25 7.25
#